data_AF-A0A1U7ILI4-F1
#
_entry.id   AF-A0A1U7ILI4-F1
#
_cell.length_a   1.000
_cell.length_b   1.000
_cell.length_c   1.000
_cell.angle_alpha   90.00
_cell.angle_beta   90.00
_cell.angle_gamma   90.00
#
_symmetry.space_group_name_H-M   'P 1'
#
loop_
_entity.id
_entity.type
_entity.pdbx_description
1 polymer ?
#
loop_
_entity_poly.entity_id
_entity_poly.type
_entity_poly.pdbx_seq_one_letter_code
_entity_poly.pdbx_strand_id
1 'polypeptide(L)'
;MLEQTKFYLINSIAPNATLIDDNSSALQKALNGLAELGLLGLRIPQEWGGLAVNQHTFDDYQELVARYSGALAFLQTQHQSAAGMISQSENIALKQEYLPLMSQGKRLLGIGFSHLRREGEPLVKAIPVSGGFLITGKVPWVTGWNIFSEFIVAANLPNGEAVFGVVPLVETQQENQGLISFDESMELAAMTATNTVAANLKDWFLPQEKVVFIKPKGWIHKNDRKNILKQTTFLALGCALAGLDILESAIKTKSLPVIEESLASLSAEFNDCRQAIREAQENADLALTEKHKLRSWAIALAVRCAHAAITVSSGAANLKFNPAQRVYREALVFTVSGQTEEIKAATLQRLINAKTLQKTIKYSQVIHLSHVIDTNIPQWPGDPSVELETVAELAKDGYYLRRFSLGEHSATHINAPRSFHDSGMGIDQYLALSLVKSAVVIDIRNQAKLNPDYLLSINDIWDWEQQHGKILPDCIVLVYTGWQEKWLDKDRFLNPDRSGQMHFPGISKDAVLFLLKERAISGLGIDTHGVDSGKDSTFTVNSLMLEKPRIILENLTNLEQLPATGTTLVIGILRLKDGSGSPAAVLAFCP
;
A
#
# COMPACT_ATOMS: atom_id res chain seq x y z
N MET A 1 22.81 -21.33 -3.62
CA MET A 1 22.92 -20.17 -4.53
C MET A 1 22.57 -18.85 -3.83
N LEU A 2 21.33 -18.62 -3.36
CA LEU A 2 20.97 -17.35 -2.70
C LEU A 2 21.77 -17.07 -1.42
N GLU A 3 22.00 -18.07 -0.56
CA GLU A 3 22.86 -17.90 0.64
C GLU A 3 24.31 -17.56 0.29
N GLN A 4 24.87 -18.20 -0.73
CA GLN A 4 26.21 -17.89 -1.24
C GLN A 4 26.28 -16.47 -1.81
N THR A 5 25.23 -16.05 -2.53
CA THR A 5 25.07 -14.68 -3.03
C THR A 5 25.04 -13.71 -1.87
N LYS A 6 24.20 -13.96 -0.85
CA LYS A 6 24.08 -13.13 0.35
C LYS A 6 25.42 -13.00 1.08
N PHE A 7 26.14 -14.11 1.24
CA PHE A 7 27.46 -14.10 1.86
C PHE A 7 28.45 -13.22 1.09
N TYR A 8 28.51 -13.34 -0.24
CA TYR A 8 29.35 -12.47 -1.07
C TYR A 8 28.95 -10.99 -0.96
N LEU A 9 27.65 -10.71 -1.03
CA LEU A 9 27.15 -9.34 -0.96
C LEU A 9 27.46 -8.68 0.38
N ILE A 10 27.25 -9.37 1.50
CA ILE A 10 27.54 -8.83 2.83
C ILE A 10 29.05 -8.59 3.02
N ASN A 11 29.89 -9.53 2.61
CA ASN A 11 31.32 -9.47 2.92
C ASN A 11 32.15 -8.67 1.91
N SER A 12 31.72 -8.60 0.65
CA SER A 12 32.51 -8.00 -0.44
C SER A 12 31.87 -6.75 -1.05
N ILE A 13 30.53 -6.70 -1.13
CA ILE A 13 29.82 -5.61 -1.78
C ILE A 13 29.41 -4.53 -0.79
N ALA A 14 28.70 -4.88 0.29
CA ALA A 14 28.17 -3.93 1.27
C ALA A 14 29.23 -2.94 1.81
N PRO A 15 30.46 -3.36 2.16
CA PRO A 15 31.50 -2.45 2.64
C PRO A 15 31.97 -1.43 1.58
N ASN A 16 31.82 -1.77 0.30
CA ASN A 16 32.30 -0.99 -0.84
C ASN A 16 31.17 -0.40 -1.68
N ALA A 17 29.90 -0.54 -1.27
CA ALA A 17 28.76 -0.31 -2.13
C ALA A 17 28.63 1.14 -2.63
N THR A 18 29.05 2.11 -1.81
CA THR A 18 29.13 3.51 -2.24
C THR A 18 30.23 3.75 -3.27
N LEU A 19 31.39 3.11 -3.13
CA LEU A 19 32.47 3.18 -4.13
C LEU A 19 32.03 2.52 -5.44
N ILE A 20 31.34 1.38 -5.35
CA ILE A 20 30.80 0.65 -6.51
C ILE A 20 29.80 1.47 -7.32
N ASP A 21 29.04 2.36 -6.69
CA ASP A 21 28.07 3.22 -7.38
C ASP A 21 28.72 4.31 -8.25
N ASP A 22 29.94 4.76 -7.91
CA ASP A 22 30.62 5.89 -8.56
C ASP A 22 31.90 5.50 -9.33
N ASN A 23 32.51 4.34 -9.03
CA ASN A 23 33.75 3.88 -9.64
C ASN A 23 33.55 2.62 -10.51
N SER A 24 33.72 2.78 -11.82
CA SER A 24 33.53 1.71 -12.80
C SER A 24 34.47 0.50 -12.59
N SER A 25 35.71 0.71 -12.16
CA SER A 25 36.66 -0.39 -11.86
C SER A 25 36.23 -1.20 -10.63
N ALA A 26 35.74 -0.52 -9.58
CA ALA A 26 35.17 -1.18 -8.42
C ALA A 26 33.90 -1.99 -8.78
N LEU A 27 33.04 -1.43 -9.63
CA LEU A 27 31.87 -2.13 -10.16
C LEU A 27 32.26 -3.36 -11.01
N GLN A 28 33.26 -3.25 -11.88
CA GLN A 28 33.77 -4.37 -12.66
C GLN A 28 34.29 -5.48 -11.74
N LYS A 29 35.04 -5.14 -10.68
CA LYS A 29 35.52 -6.12 -9.70
C LYS A 29 34.36 -6.81 -8.97
N ALA A 30 33.32 -6.07 -8.62
CA ALA A 30 32.11 -6.63 -8.02
C ALA A 30 31.35 -7.56 -8.99
N LEU A 31 31.26 -7.20 -10.27
CA LEU A 31 30.67 -8.03 -11.31
C LEU A 31 31.47 -9.33 -11.51
N ASN A 32 32.81 -9.24 -11.53
CA ASN A 32 33.70 -10.40 -11.66
C ASN A 32 33.53 -11.38 -10.49
N GLY A 33 33.32 -10.91 -9.26
CA GLY A 33 33.05 -11.81 -8.14
C GLY A 33 31.72 -12.55 -8.29
N LEU A 34 30.68 -11.91 -8.85
CA LEU A 34 29.46 -12.65 -9.24
C LEU A 34 29.74 -13.67 -10.35
N ALA A 35 30.64 -13.35 -11.28
CA ALA A 35 31.06 -14.23 -12.37
C ALA A 35 31.78 -15.49 -11.86
N GLU A 36 32.71 -15.33 -10.92
CA GLU A 36 33.43 -16.43 -10.25
C GLU A 36 32.47 -17.41 -9.55
N LEU A 37 31.34 -16.89 -9.05
CA LEU A 37 30.27 -17.68 -8.42
C LEU A 37 29.27 -18.25 -9.44
N GLY A 38 29.40 -17.96 -10.73
CA GLY A 38 28.48 -18.39 -11.79
C GLY A 38 27.11 -17.69 -11.76
N LEU A 39 27.03 -16.47 -11.21
CA LEU A 39 25.78 -15.77 -10.91
C LEU A 39 25.38 -14.71 -11.95
N LEU A 40 26.11 -14.57 -13.06
CA LEU A 40 25.78 -13.56 -14.08
C LEU A 40 24.66 -13.99 -15.04
N GLY A 41 24.49 -15.29 -15.25
CA GLY A 41 23.56 -15.89 -16.23
C GLY A 41 22.62 -16.93 -15.62
N LEU A 42 22.04 -16.64 -14.46
CA LEU A 42 21.18 -17.54 -13.67
C LEU A 42 20.07 -18.26 -14.46
N ARG A 43 19.49 -17.60 -15.46
CA ARG A 43 18.38 -18.17 -16.26
C ARG A 43 18.82 -18.88 -17.54
N ILE A 44 20.13 -19.02 -17.76
CA ILE A 44 20.64 -19.83 -18.87
C ILE A 44 20.29 -21.30 -18.59
N PRO A 45 19.80 -22.07 -19.59
CA PRO A 45 19.48 -23.49 -19.41
C PRO A 45 20.71 -24.33 -19.03
N GLN A 46 20.47 -25.45 -18.33
CA GLN A 46 21.55 -26.34 -17.84
C GLN A 46 22.39 -26.95 -18.97
N GLU A 47 21.77 -27.24 -20.12
CA GLU A 47 22.48 -27.75 -21.32
C GLU A 47 23.58 -26.80 -21.83
N TRP A 48 23.50 -25.51 -21.47
CA TRP A 48 24.50 -24.49 -21.78
C TRP A 48 25.37 -24.12 -20.57
N GLY A 49 25.38 -24.93 -19.51
CA GLY A 49 26.17 -24.68 -18.30
C GLY A 49 25.60 -23.59 -17.37
N GLY A 50 24.33 -23.22 -17.56
CA GLY A 50 23.62 -22.30 -16.67
C GLY A 50 22.92 -22.99 -15.50
N LEU A 51 22.34 -22.20 -14.59
CA LEU A 51 21.64 -22.70 -13.40
C LEU A 51 20.15 -22.99 -13.65
N ALA A 52 19.58 -22.54 -14.77
CA ALA A 52 18.16 -22.65 -15.12
C ALA A 52 17.21 -22.21 -13.99
N VAL A 53 17.56 -21.14 -13.28
CA VAL A 53 16.81 -20.63 -12.13
C VAL A 53 15.41 -20.20 -12.55
N ASN A 54 14.39 -20.61 -11.77
CA ASN A 54 13.00 -20.23 -11.99
C ASN A 54 12.76 -18.72 -11.73
N GLN A 55 11.59 -18.22 -12.10
CA GLN A 55 11.29 -16.79 -11.98
C GLN A 55 11.33 -16.29 -10.53
N HIS A 56 10.78 -17.03 -9.56
CA HIS A 56 10.73 -16.60 -8.15
C HIS A 56 12.11 -16.46 -7.54
N THR A 57 12.96 -17.46 -7.73
CA THR A 57 14.34 -17.44 -7.23
C THR A 57 15.18 -16.39 -7.94
N PHE A 58 14.91 -16.10 -9.22
CA PHE A 58 15.56 -14.99 -9.92
C PHE A 58 15.12 -13.63 -9.36
N ASP A 59 13.84 -13.46 -9.07
CA ASP A 59 13.31 -12.25 -8.45
C ASP A 59 13.91 -12.03 -7.05
N ASP A 60 14.04 -13.09 -6.23
CA ASP A 60 14.68 -13.01 -4.91
C ASP A 60 16.17 -12.68 -5.01
N TYR A 61 16.87 -13.23 -6.01
CA TYR A 61 18.27 -12.87 -6.29
C TYR A 61 18.37 -11.37 -6.57
N GLN A 62 17.44 -10.80 -7.32
CA GLN A 62 17.51 -9.42 -7.79
C GLN A 62 17.16 -8.41 -6.71
N GLU A 63 16.16 -8.73 -5.89
CA GLU A 63 15.91 -8.02 -4.63
C GLU A 63 17.16 -8.02 -3.75
N LEU A 64 17.80 -9.19 -3.61
CA LEU A 64 18.98 -9.36 -2.77
C LEU A 64 20.19 -8.56 -3.29
N VAL A 65 20.53 -8.62 -4.58
CA VAL A 65 21.64 -7.81 -5.12
C VAL A 65 21.35 -6.31 -4.98
N ALA A 66 20.13 -5.88 -5.32
CA ALA A 66 19.75 -4.47 -5.27
C ALA A 66 19.73 -3.88 -3.85
N ARG A 67 19.49 -4.71 -2.82
CA ARG A 67 19.64 -4.31 -1.41
C ARG A 67 21.05 -3.85 -1.06
N TYR A 68 22.08 -4.49 -1.64
CA TYR A 68 23.47 -4.20 -1.30
C TYR A 68 24.16 -3.28 -2.32
N SER A 69 23.80 -3.33 -3.60
CA SER A 69 24.25 -2.37 -4.61
C SER A 69 23.30 -2.33 -5.81
N GLY A 70 22.66 -1.19 -6.02
CA GLY A 70 21.77 -0.99 -7.15
C GLY A 70 22.53 -0.94 -8.48
N ALA A 71 23.71 -0.33 -8.52
CA ALA A 71 24.58 -0.31 -9.70
C ALA A 71 24.97 -1.73 -10.17
N LEU A 72 25.37 -2.60 -9.23
CA LEU A 72 25.70 -4.00 -9.53
C LEU A 72 24.47 -4.78 -10.02
N ALA A 73 23.33 -4.64 -9.34
CA ALA A 73 22.09 -5.29 -9.74
C ALA A 73 21.63 -4.85 -11.13
N PHE A 74 21.72 -3.55 -11.42
CA PHE A 74 21.33 -2.99 -12.71
C PHE A 74 22.23 -3.48 -13.85
N LEU A 75 23.55 -3.46 -13.65
CA LEU A 75 24.52 -3.94 -14.64
C LEU A 75 24.36 -5.45 -14.90
N GLN A 76 24.25 -6.26 -13.84
CA GLN A 76 24.01 -7.70 -13.97
C GLN A 76 22.69 -7.98 -14.71
N THR A 77 21.65 -7.18 -14.48
CA THR A 77 20.36 -7.31 -15.19
C THR A 77 20.50 -7.11 -16.71
N GLN A 78 21.33 -6.17 -17.15
CA GLN A 78 21.59 -5.98 -18.59
C GLN A 78 22.17 -7.26 -19.20
N HIS A 79 23.15 -7.84 -18.51
CA HIS A 79 23.82 -9.05 -18.95
C HIS A 79 22.90 -10.28 -18.98
N GLN A 80 22.15 -10.49 -17.90
CA GLN A 80 21.17 -11.56 -17.81
C GLN A 80 20.06 -11.42 -18.85
N SER A 81 19.66 -10.19 -19.20
CA SER A 81 18.66 -9.94 -20.23
C SER A 81 19.19 -10.34 -21.61
N ALA A 82 20.45 -10.00 -21.91
CA ALA A 82 21.11 -10.43 -23.14
C ALA A 82 21.20 -11.96 -23.24
N ALA A 83 21.59 -12.63 -22.15
CA ALA A 83 21.61 -14.09 -22.06
C ALA A 83 20.24 -14.72 -22.29
N GLY A 84 19.19 -14.13 -21.69
CA GLY A 84 17.81 -14.57 -21.89
C GLY A 84 17.33 -14.43 -23.34
N MET A 85 17.72 -13.35 -24.02
CA MET A 85 17.39 -13.14 -25.43
C MET A 85 18.07 -14.15 -26.35
N ILE A 86 19.36 -14.43 -26.13
CA ILE A 86 20.09 -15.47 -26.88
C ILE A 86 19.50 -16.85 -26.59
N SER A 87 19.16 -17.16 -25.35
CA SER A 87 18.53 -18.42 -24.98
C SER A 87 17.19 -18.66 -25.71
N GLN A 88 16.40 -17.60 -25.90
CA GLN A 88 15.12 -17.63 -26.63
C GLN A 88 15.27 -17.54 -28.16
N SER A 89 16.48 -17.32 -28.68
CA SER A 89 16.74 -17.27 -30.12
C SER A 89 16.53 -18.63 -30.79
N GLU A 90 16.29 -18.65 -32.09
CA GLU A 90 16.38 -19.87 -32.92
C GLU A 90 17.79 -20.07 -33.51
N ASN A 91 18.67 -19.07 -33.36
CA ASN A 91 20.04 -19.10 -33.87
C ASN A 91 20.92 -19.97 -32.95
N ILE A 92 21.11 -21.22 -33.34
CA ILE A 92 21.90 -22.21 -32.60
C ILE A 92 23.39 -21.82 -32.53
N ALA A 93 23.94 -21.20 -33.58
CA ALA A 93 25.34 -20.77 -33.59
C ALA A 93 25.60 -19.73 -32.47
N LEU A 94 24.71 -18.74 -32.32
CA LEU A 94 24.79 -17.79 -31.20
C LEU A 94 24.64 -18.45 -29.83
N LYS A 95 23.74 -19.44 -29.70
CA LYS A 95 23.62 -20.17 -28.42
C LYS A 95 24.92 -20.88 -28.05
N GLN A 96 25.52 -21.57 -29.02
CA GLN A 96 26.79 -22.29 -28.83
C GLN A 96 27.96 -21.35 -28.54
N GLU A 97 28.03 -20.21 -29.23
CA GLU A 97 29.12 -19.24 -29.08
C GLU A 97 29.04 -18.51 -27.73
N TYR A 98 27.85 -18.10 -27.29
CA TYR A 98 27.71 -17.20 -26.14
C TYR A 98 27.33 -17.90 -24.83
N LEU A 99 26.26 -18.71 -24.80
CA LEU A 99 25.63 -19.14 -23.54
C LEU A 99 26.59 -19.85 -22.56
N PRO A 100 27.49 -20.77 -23.00
CA PRO A 100 28.46 -21.41 -22.11
C PRO A 100 29.44 -20.46 -21.41
N LEU A 101 29.62 -19.25 -21.96
CA LEU A 101 30.62 -18.28 -21.51
C LEU A 101 30.03 -17.15 -20.67
N MET A 102 28.71 -16.97 -20.68
CA MET A 102 28.04 -15.82 -20.06
C MET A 102 27.93 -15.95 -18.53
N SER A 103 27.56 -17.12 -18.00
CA SER A 103 27.37 -17.30 -16.53
C SER A 103 28.61 -16.98 -15.71
N GLN A 104 29.79 -17.25 -16.27
CA GLN A 104 31.11 -17.01 -15.66
C GLN A 104 31.76 -15.70 -16.14
N GLY A 105 31.05 -14.86 -16.89
CA GLY A 105 31.57 -13.57 -17.36
C GLY A 105 32.73 -13.65 -18.37
N LYS A 106 32.97 -14.81 -18.99
CA LYS A 106 33.96 -14.97 -20.06
C LYS A 106 33.53 -14.25 -21.35
N ARG A 107 32.22 -14.04 -21.50
CA ARG A 107 31.62 -13.13 -22.48
C ARG A 107 30.63 -12.23 -21.76
N LEU A 108 30.90 -10.93 -21.75
CA LEU A 108 30.03 -9.93 -21.15
C LEU A 108 29.34 -9.12 -22.25
N LEU A 109 28.01 -9.10 -22.19
CA LEU A 109 27.13 -8.58 -23.23
C LEU A 109 26.03 -7.72 -22.59
N GLY A 110 25.76 -6.54 -23.14
CA GLY A 110 24.66 -5.66 -22.73
C GLY A 110 23.44 -5.72 -23.66
N ILE A 111 22.51 -4.78 -23.48
CA ILE A 111 21.33 -4.60 -24.34
C ILE A 111 21.10 -3.11 -24.66
N GLY A 112 20.54 -2.83 -25.83
CA GLY A 112 20.24 -1.48 -26.31
C GLY A 112 19.03 -1.47 -27.26
N PHE A 113 17.83 -1.56 -26.70
CA PHE A 113 16.57 -1.62 -27.48
C PHE A 113 15.44 -0.75 -26.94
N SER A 114 15.69 0.07 -25.91
CA SER A 114 14.65 0.84 -25.22
C SER A 114 13.96 1.88 -26.13
N HIS A 115 14.64 2.35 -27.17
CA HIS A 115 14.09 3.26 -28.18
C HIS A 115 12.91 2.69 -28.96
N LEU A 116 12.74 1.37 -29.01
CA LEU A 116 11.58 0.74 -29.65
C LEU A 116 10.25 1.10 -28.97
N ARG A 117 10.26 1.61 -27.73
CA ARG A 117 9.05 2.09 -27.03
C ARG A 117 8.49 3.39 -27.59
N ARG A 118 9.32 4.15 -28.33
CA ARG A 118 8.95 5.44 -28.89
C ARG A 118 8.02 5.24 -30.10
N GLU A 119 6.96 6.04 -30.15
CA GLU A 119 6.11 6.15 -31.33
C GLU A 119 6.65 7.19 -32.33
N GLY A 120 6.30 7.03 -33.60
CA GLY A 120 6.73 7.91 -34.69
C GLY A 120 7.96 7.40 -35.43
N GLU A 121 8.76 8.32 -35.97
CA GLU A 121 9.96 7.99 -36.76
C GLU A 121 10.97 7.16 -35.94
N PRO A 122 11.36 5.96 -36.42
CA PRO A 122 12.34 5.13 -35.73
C PRO A 122 13.70 5.79 -35.58
N LEU A 123 14.27 5.75 -34.37
CA LEU A 123 15.62 6.25 -34.08
C LEU A 123 16.72 5.36 -34.66
N VAL A 124 16.44 4.07 -34.86
CA VAL A 124 17.36 3.09 -35.41
C VAL A 124 16.62 2.26 -36.44
N LYS A 125 17.10 2.27 -37.68
CA LYS A 125 16.49 1.63 -38.84
C LYS A 125 17.41 0.52 -39.35
N ALA A 126 16.81 -0.55 -39.85
CA ALA A 126 17.51 -1.63 -40.54
C ALA A 126 16.95 -1.79 -41.95
N ILE A 127 17.84 -1.97 -42.94
CA ILE A 127 17.48 -2.28 -44.32
C ILE A 127 17.97 -3.70 -44.63
N PRO A 128 17.09 -4.62 -45.07
CA PRO A 128 17.51 -5.94 -45.52
C PRO A 128 18.45 -5.83 -46.73
N VAL A 129 19.56 -6.55 -46.69
CA VAL A 129 20.54 -6.66 -47.78
C VAL A 129 20.95 -8.13 -47.94
N SER A 130 21.70 -8.44 -49.00
CA SER A 130 22.25 -9.79 -49.15
C SER A 130 23.11 -10.17 -47.94
N GLY A 131 22.78 -11.29 -47.30
CA GLY A 131 23.54 -11.83 -46.16
C GLY A 131 23.25 -11.19 -44.79
N GLY A 132 22.35 -10.21 -44.69
CA GLY A 132 22.04 -9.58 -43.40
C GLY A 132 21.28 -8.26 -43.50
N PHE A 133 21.65 -7.29 -42.65
CA PHE A 133 20.97 -6.00 -42.54
C PHE A 133 21.97 -4.85 -42.44
N LEU A 134 21.67 -3.71 -43.06
CA LEU A 134 22.36 -2.44 -42.79
C LEU A 134 21.62 -1.67 -41.72
N ILE A 135 22.29 -1.34 -40.62
CA ILE A 135 21.72 -0.63 -39.47
C ILE A 135 22.27 0.79 -39.41
N THR A 136 21.35 1.76 -39.37
CA THR A 136 21.68 3.18 -39.24
C THR A 136 20.78 3.84 -38.20
N GLY A 137 21.39 4.59 -37.29
CA GLY A 137 20.68 5.40 -36.30
C GLY A 137 21.39 5.50 -34.94
N LYS A 138 20.69 6.07 -33.97
CA LYS A 138 21.22 6.35 -32.63
C LYS A 138 20.46 5.56 -31.56
N VAL A 139 21.17 4.67 -30.87
CA VAL A 139 20.67 3.94 -29.69
C VAL A 139 20.92 4.82 -28.46
N PRO A 140 19.89 5.38 -27.82
CA PRO A 140 20.10 6.45 -26.83
C PRO A 140 20.69 5.96 -25.51
N TRP A 141 20.40 4.73 -25.10
CA TRP A 141 20.75 4.22 -23.77
C TRP A 141 21.41 2.84 -23.90
N VAL A 142 22.74 2.80 -23.80
CA VAL A 142 23.53 1.57 -23.77
C VAL A 142 24.40 1.58 -22.52
N THR A 143 24.06 0.73 -21.56
CA THR A 143 24.77 0.61 -20.27
C THR A 143 25.85 -0.48 -20.34
N GLY A 144 26.96 -0.26 -19.64
CA GLY A 144 28.08 -1.19 -19.56
C GLY A 144 29.19 -0.90 -20.54
N TRP A 145 29.30 0.33 -21.05
CA TRP A 145 30.41 0.72 -21.93
C TRP A 145 31.75 0.63 -21.17
N ASN A 146 32.79 0.13 -21.84
CA ASN A 146 34.08 -0.27 -21.24
C ASN A 146 34.02 -1.39 -20.17
N ILE A 147 32.86 -2.06 -20.02
CA ILE A 147 32.67 -3.22 -19.15
C ILE A 147 32.26 -4.43 -20.00
N PHE A 148 31.29 -4.26 -20.88
CA PHE A 148 30.84 -5.28 -21.82
C PHE A 148 31.56 -5.10 -23.16
N SER A 149 31.86 -6.20 -23.83
CA SER A 149 32.53 -6.18 -25.15
C SER A 149 31.55 -5.92 -26.29
N GLU A 150 30.29 -6.28 -26.09
CA GLU A 150 29.24 -6.31 -27.10
C GLU A 150 27.90 -5.93 -26.47
N PHE A 151 26.89 -5.65 -27.29
CA PHE A 151 25.51 -5.52 -26.85
C PHE A 151 24.53 -6.01 -27.92
N ILE A 152 23.31 -6.36 -27.50
CA ILE A 152 22.22 -6.65 -28.42
C ILE A 152 21.50 -5.34 -28.77
N VAL A 153 21.66 -4.89 -30.02
CA VAL A 153 20.94 -3.73 -30.57
C VAL A 153 19.62 -4.17 -31.19
N ALA A 154 18.64 -3.26 -31.25
CA ALA A 154 17.44 -3.45 -32.03
C ALA A 154 17.23 -2.32 -33.05
N ALA A 155 16.71 -2.67 -34.23
CA ALA A 155 16.48 -1.73 -35.32
C ALA A 155 15.16 -2.03 -36.04
N ASN A 156 14.39 -1.00 -36.36
CA ASN A 156 13.10 -1.14 -37.05
C ASN A 156 13.31 -1.44 -38.54
N LEU A 157 12.60 -2.45 -39.05
CA LEU A 157 12.53 -2.79 -40.46
C LEU A 157 11.45 -1.97 -41.18
N PRO A 158 11.51 -1.83 -42.52
CA PRO A 158 10.53 -1.04 -43.29
C PRO A 158 9.09 -1.55 -43.16
N ASN A 159 8.91 -2.85 -42.90
CA ASN A 159 7.62 -3.49 -42.68
C ASN A 159 7.07 -3.28 -41.25
N GLY A 160 7.79 -2.57 -40.38
CA GLY A 160 7.42 -2.28 -38.99
C GLY A 160 7.83 -3.34 -37.97
N GLU A 161 8.46 -4.44 -38.39
CA GLU A 161 9.12 -5.39 -37.50
C GLU A 161 10.40 -4.80 -36.90
N ALA A 162 11.03 -5.52 -35.98
CA ALA A 162 12.33 -5.14 -35.43
C ALA A 162 13.31 -6.31 -35.46
N VAL A 163 14.48 -6.09 -36.06
CA VAL A 163 15.61 -7.02 -36.01
C VAL A 163 16.43 -6.75 -34.77
N PHE A 164 16.88 -7.80 -34.10
CA PHE A 164 17.78 -7.76 -32.96
C PHE A 164 19.07 -8.49 -33.32
N GLY A 165 20.22 -7.89 -33.02
CA GLY A 165 21.52 -8.45 -33.38
C GLY A 165 22.62 -8.10 -32.38
N VAL A 166 23.62 -8.97 -32.30
CA VAL A 166 24.82 -8.72 -31.49
C VAL A 166 25.77 -7.82 -32.26
N VAL A 167 26.20 -6.72 -31.64
CA VAL A 167 27.15 -5.76 -32.20
C VAL A 167 28.22 -5.37 -31.16
N PRO A 168 29.42 -4.92 -31.59
CA PRO A 168 30.46 -4.44 -30.68
C PRO A 168 30.00 -3.28 -29.79
N LEU A 169 30.42 -3.28 -28.53
CA LEU A 169 30.31 -2.14 -27.60
C LEU A 169 31.65 -1.40 -27.50
N VAL A 170 32.33 -1.28 -28.64
CA VAL A 170 33.63 -0.61 -28.81
C VAL A 170 33.63 0.05 -30.17
N GLU A 171 34.29 1.20 -30.29
CA GLU A 171 34.40 1.89 -31.58
C GLU A 171 34.96 0.93 -32.62
N THR A 172 34.21 0.72 -33.69
CA THR A 172 34.53 -0.30 -34.68
C THR A 172 34.16 0.22 -36.06
N GLN A 173 35.08 0.06 -37.00
CA GLN A 173 34.86 0.33 -38.41
C GLN A 173 35.04 -0.96 -39.20
N GLN A 174 34.03 -1.32 -39.99
CA GLN A 174 34.06 -2.44 -40.92
C GLN A 174 34.74 -2.05 -42.24
N GLU A 175 35.25 -3.03 -42.98
CA GLU A 175 35.86 -2.82 -44.29
C GLU A 175 34.92 -2.15 -45.31
N ASN A 176 33.61 -2.42 -45.18
CA ASN A 176 32.55 -1.80 -45.99
C ASN A 176 32.15 -0.39 -45.52
N GLN A 177 32.98 0.26 -44.69
CA GLN A 177 32.76 1.59 -44.10
C GLN A 177 31.63 1.69 -43.07
N GLY A 178 30.98 0.57 -42.71
CA GLY A 178 30.05 0.54 -41.58
C GLY A 178 30.76 0.95 -40.28
N LEU A 179 30.15 1.82 -39.50
CA LEU A 179 30.77 2.41 -38.30
C LEU A 179 29.85 2.29 -37.08
N ILE A 180 30.44 1.91 -35.95
CA ILE A 180 29.88 2.10 -34.61
C ILE A 180 30.79 3.09 -33.88
N SER A 181 30.21 4.18 -33.39
CA SER A 181 30.85 5.13 -32.49
C SER A 181 29.97 5.42 -31.28
N PHE A 182 30.53 6.02 -30.24
CA PHE A 182 29.81 6.32 -29.00
C PHE A 182 29.96 7.79 -28.64
N ASP A 183 28.91 8.36 -28.05
CA ASP A 183 29.01 9.66 -27.40
C ASP A 183 29.81 9.53 -26.08
N GLU A 184 30.18 10.66 -25.49
CA GLU A 184 30.76 10.68 -24.14
C GLU A 184 29.82 10.03 -23.11
N SER A 185 30.41 9.46 -22.06
CA SER A 185 29.65 8.84 -20.96
C SER A 185 28.72 9.86 -20.31
N MET A 186 27.48 9.45 -20.09
CA MET A 186 26.45 10.33 -19.53
C MET A 186 26.72 10.66 -18.05
N GLU A 187 26.55 11.93 -17.69
CA GLU A 187 26.57 12.40 -16.30
C GLU A 187 25.24 12.08 -15.61
N LEU A 188 25.04 10.81 -15.26
CA LEU A 188 23.83 10.35 -14.60
C LEU A 188 23.76 10.82 -13.14
N ALA A 189 22.54 11.05 -12.65
CA ALA A 189 22.32 11.37 -11.24
C ALA A 189 22.70 10.20 -10.31
N ALA A 190 22.63 8.94 -10.77
CA ALA A 190 22.98 7.76 -9.98
C ALA A 190 23.56 6.64 -10.84
N MET A 191 24.21 5.67 -10.19
CA MET A 191 24.81 4.50 -10.86
C MET A 191 25.75 4.91 -12.00
N THR A 192 26.52 5.99 -11.82
CA THR A 192 27.45 6.55 -12.81
C THR A 192 28.50 5.53 -13.22
N ALA A 193 28.92 4.67 -12.29
CA ALA A 193 29.87 3.58 -12.53
C ALA A 193 29.44 2.58 -13.62
N THR A 194 28.15 2.54 -13.96
CA THR A 194 27.61 1.63 -14.99
C THR A 194 27.95 2.05 -16.42
N ASN A 195 28.56 3.23 -16.61
CA ASN A 195 29.02 3.77 -17.91
C ASN A 195 27.96 3.65 -19.01
N THR A 196 26.96 4.53 -18.95
CA THR A 196 25.90 4.58 -19.96
C THR A 196 26.24 5.60 -21.04
N VAL A 197 26.14 5.19 -22.30
CA VAL A 197 26.43 6.00 -23.50
C VAL A 197 25.29 5.93 -24.50
N ALA A 198 25.29 6.82 -25.48
CA ALA A 198 24.54 6.63 -26.72
C ALA A 198 25.46 6.00 -27.79
N ALA A 199 24.95 4.99 -28.49
CA ALA A 199 25.66 4.34 -29.59
C ALA A 199 25.14 4.87 -30.94
N ASN A 200 26.05 5.27 -31.82
CA ASN A 200 25.74 5.74 -33.17
C ASN A 200 26.18 4.65 -34.16
N LEU A 201 25.21 4.12 -34.91
CA LEU A 201 25.46 3.15 -35.97
C LEU A 201 25.27 3.86 -37.31
N LYS A 202 26.27 3.77 -38.19
CA LYS A 202 26.20 4.31 -39.54
C LYS A 202 26.48 3.19 -40.53
N ASP A 203 25.45 2.80 -41.27
CA ASP A 203 25.49 1.78 -42.32
C ASP A 203 26.19 0.50 -41.85
N TRP A 204 25.98 0.14 -40.58
CA TRP A 204 26.61 -1.03 -39.97
C TRP A 204 26.01 -2.30 -40.55
N PHE A 205 26.85 -3.16 -41.14
CA PHE A 205 26.40 -4.44 -41.65
C PHE A 205 26.31 -5.45 -40.49
N LEU A 206 25.08 -5.80 -40.12
CA LEU A 206 24.77 -6.90 -39.22
C LEU A 206 24.59 -8.18 -40.05
N PRO A 207 25.54 -9.13 -40.00
CA PRO A 207 25.43 -10.36 -40.78
C PRO A 207 24.40 -11.30 -40.16
N GLN A 208 23.80 -12.17 -40.98
CA GLN A 208 22.71 -13.06 -40.59
C GLN A 208 23.07 -13.95 -39.38
N GLU A 209 24.32 -14.41 -39.28
CA GLU A 209 24.80 -15.22 -38.16
C GLU A 209 24.82 -14.48 -36.81
N LYS A 210 24.85 -13.14 -36.81
CA LYS A 210 24.78 -12.31 -35.59
C LYS A 210 23.36 -11.83 -35.28
N VAL A 211 22.36 -12.21 -36.07
CA VAL A 211 20.94 -11.94 -35.79
C VAL A 211 20.45 -12.84 -34.65
N VAL A 212 19.92 -12.23 -33.60
CA VAL A 212 19.32 -12.91 -32.44
C VAL A 212 17.88 -13.31 -32.77
N PHE A 213 17.06 -12.39 -33.27
CA PHE A 213 15.72 -12.69 -33.79
C PHE A 213 15.14 -11.48 -34.54
N ILE A 214 14.06 -11.71 -35.27
CA ILE A 214 13.17 -10.66 -35.77
C ILE A 214 11.86 -10.76 -34.97
N LYS A 215 11.38 -9.64 -34.44
CA LYS A 215 10.12 -9.57 -33.68
C LYS A 215 9.06 -8.76 -34.43
N PRO A 216 7.78 -9.14 -34.28
CA PRO A 216 6.70 -8.42 -34.92
C PRO A 216 6.53 -7.01 -34.35
N LYS A 217 5.89 -6.13 -35.13
CA LYS A 217 5.51 -4.78 -34.70
C LYS A 217 4.82 -4.79 -33.34
N GLY A 218 5.23 -3.88 -32.46
CA GLY A 218 4.66 -3.72 -31.12
C GLY A 218 5.06 -4.81 -30.11
N TRP A 219 6.03 -5.68 -30.44
CA TRP A 219 6.54 -6.70 -29.51
C TRP A 219 6.98 -6.11 -28.16
N ILE A 220 7.65 -4.96 -28.15
CA ILE A 220 8.15 -4.36 -26.91
C ILE A 220 7.03 -4.00 -25.93
N HIS A 221 5.90 -3.47 -26.40
CA HIS A 221 4.76 -3.16 -25.54
C HIS A 221 4.10 -4.44 -24.99
N LYS A 222 4.03 -5.50 -25.79
CA LYS A 222 3.57 -6.82 -25.31
C LYS A 222 4.53 -7.41 -24.29
N ASN A 223 5.84 -7.24 -24.50
CA ASN A 223 6.87 -7.71 -23.59
C ASN A 223 6.84 -6.94 -22.27
N ASP A 224 6.68 -5.62 -22.30
CA ASP A 224 6.59 -4.78 -21.09
C ASP A 224 5.40 -5.22 -20.21
N ARG A 225 4.22 -5.46 -20.82
CA ARG A 225 3.03 -5.98 -20.11
C ARG A 225 3.27 -7.32 -19.39
N LYS A 226 4.11 -8.19 -19.95
CA LYS A 226 4.45 -9.49 -19.35
C LYS A 226 5.46 -9.38 -18.21
N ASN A 227 6.16 -8.25 -18.09
CA ASN A 227 7.29 -8.10 -17.16
C ASN A 227 7.04 -7.04 -16.06
N ILE A 228 5.82 -6.48 -15.95
CA ILE A 228 5.44 -5.45 -14.97
C ILE A 228 5.82 -5.84 -13.54
N LEU A 229 5.53 -7.07 -13.11
CA LEU A 229 5.78 -7.56 -11.75
C LEU A 229 6.97 -8.51 -11.67
N LYS A 230 7.99 -8.31 -12.52
CA LYS A 230 9.20 -9.13 -12.50
C LYS A 230 10.39 -8.25 -12.12
N GLN A 231 11.46 -8.35 -12.88
CA GLN A 231 12.77 -7.93 -12.47
C GLN A 231 12.87 -6.49 -11.92
N THR A 232 12.36 -5.51 -12.66
CA THR A 232 12.43 -4.10 -12.24
C THR A 232 11.64 -3.82 -10.96
N THR A 233 10.62 -4.63 -10.63
CA THR A 233 9.87 -4.59 -9.36
C THR A 233 10.74 -5.00 -8.20
N PHE A 234 11.46 -6.10 -8.32
CA PHE A 234 12.31 -6.61 -7.26
C PHE A 234 13.57 -5.77 -7.05
N LEU A 235 14.08 -5.10 -8.09
CA LEU A 235 15.11 -4.06 -7.92
C LEU A 235 14.63 -2.92 -7.00
N ALA A 236 13.39 -2.46 -7.16
CA ALA A 236 12.82 -1.43 -6.28
C ALA A 236 12.60 -1.95 -4.85
N LEU A 237 12.13 -3.19 -4.69
CA LEU A 237 11.99 -3.81 -3.36
C LEU A 237 13.36 -3.97 -2.66
N GLY A 238 14.41 -4.37 -3.39
CA GLY A 238 15.75 -4.43 -2.86
C GLY A 238 16.24 -3.06 -2.38
N CYS A 239 16.01 -2.01 -3.17
CA CYS A 239 16.30 -0.64 -2.77
C CYS A 239 15.53 -0.20 -1.51
N ALA A 240 14.26 -0.61 -1.37
CA ALA A 240 13.48 -0.36 -0.15
C ALA A 240 14.13 -1.01 1.07
N LEU A 241 14.57 -2.28 0.96
CA LEU A 241 15.30 -2.98 2.02
C LEU A 241 16.62 -2.27 2.37
N ALA A 242 17.35 -1.76 1.38
CA ALA A 242 18.58 -0.99 1.62
C ALA A 242 18.33 0.25 2.49
N GLY A 243 17.18 0.91 2.31
CA GLY A 243 16.75 2.02 3.16
C GLY A 243 16.43 1.57 4.59
N LEU A 244 15.72 0.44 4.73
CA LEU A 244 15.38 -0.14 6.04
C LEU A 244 16.62 -0.56 6.82
N ASP A 245 17.65 -1.12 6.16
CA ASP A 245 18.93 -1.48 6.79
C ASP A 245 19.61 -0.26 7.45
N ILE A 246 19.48 0.92 6.83
CA ILE A 246 20.03 2.16 7.37
C ILE A 246 19.24 2.61 8.60
N LEU A 247 17.90 2.47 8.60
CA LEU A 247 17.09 2.72 9.79
C LEU A 247 17.47 1.77 10.93
N GLU A 248 17.59 0.47 10.64
CA GLU A 248 17.98 -0.54 11.63
C GLU A 248 19.36 -0.24 12.24
N SER A 249 20.33 0.17 11.41
CA SER A 249 21.65 0.60 11.89
C SER A 249 21.56 1.88 12.74
N ALA A 250 20.70 2.83 12.36
CA ALA A 250 20.51 4.08 13.09
C ALA A 250 19.97 3.85 14.52
N ILE A 251 19.11 2.85 14.74
CA ILE A 251 18.59 2.50 16.08
C ILE A 251 19.73 2.19 17.07
N LYS A 252 20.83 1.58 16.60
CA LYS A 252 21.97 1.22 17.45
C LYS A 252 22.76 2.43 17.95
N THR A 253 22.62 3.58 17.28
CA THR A 253 23.43 4.78 17.54
C THR A 253 22.60 5.99 17.94
N LYS A 254 21.27 5.95 17.76
CA LYS A 254 20.36 7.07 17.99
C LYS A 254 19.20 6.66 18.89
N SER A 255 18.98 7.44 19.95
CA SER A 255 17.89 7.22 20.90
C SER A 255 16.66 8.07 20.55
N LEU A 256 16.00 7.75 19.43
CA LEU A 256 14.76 8.41 19.01
C LEU A 256 13.68 7.37 18.69
N PRO A 257 12.63 7.20 19.53
CA PRO A 257 11.64 6.12 19.41
C PRO A 257 10.93 6.04 18.05
N VAL A 258 10.67 7.20 17.42
CA VAL A 258 10.00 7.22 16.10
C VAL A 258 10.80 6.51 15.00
N ILE A 259 12.11 6.30 15.16
CA ILE A 259 12.91 5.52 14.20
C ILE A 259 12.48 4.05 14.23
N GLU A 260 12.27 3.48 15.42
CA GLU A 260 11.83 2.10 15.60
C GLU A 260 10.39 1.92 15.11
N GLU A 261 9.49 2.85 15.45
CA GLU A 261 8.11 2.86 14.94
C GLU A 261 8.07 2.96 13.40
N SER A 262 8.91 3.83 12.82
CA SER A 262 9.02 3.98 11.36
C SER A 262 9.56 2.73 10.69
N LEU A 263 10.58 2.09 11.28
CA LEU A 263 11.14 0.83 10.79
C LEU A 263 10.08 -0.27 10.83
N ALA A 264 9.36 -0.42 11.94
CA ALA A 264 8.30 -1.42 12.10
C ALA A 264 7.18 -1.20 11.07
N SER A 265 6.70 0.03 10.93
CA SER A 265 5.63 0.40 10.00
C SER A 265 6.03 0.19 8.53
N LEU A 266 7.19 0.68 8.10
CA LEU A 266 7.67 0.52 6.73
C LEU A 266 8.02 -0.94 6.41
N SER A 267 8.52 -1.70 7.38
CA SER A 267 8.79 -3.14 7.21
C SER A 267 7.51 -3.96 7.07
N ALA A 268 6.46 -3.61 7.83
CA ALA A 268 5.15 -4.23 7.66
C ALA A 268 4.56 -3.93 6.26
N GLU A 269 4.56 -2.66 5.84
CA GLU A 269 4.11 -2.28 4.49
C GLU A 269 4.96 -2.94 3.38
N PHE A 270 6.26 -3.12 3.60
CA PHE A 270 7.13 -3.87 2.70
C PHE A 270 6.69 -5.32 2.55
N ASN A 271 6.43 -6.01 3.65
CA ASN A 271 6.00 -7.41 3.62
C ASN A 271 4.64 -7.54 2.92
N ASP A 272 3.69 -6.65 3.19
CA ASP A 272 2.39 -6.61 2.52
C ASP A 272 2.53 -6.39 1.01
N CYS A 273 3.35 -5.42 0.61
CA CYS A 273 3.63 -5.11 -0.79
C CYS A 273 4.27 -6.31 -1.51
N ARG A 274 5.30 -6.90 -0.90
CA ARG A 274 6.02 -8.06 -1.46
C ARG A 274 5.09 -9.27 -1.58
N GLN A 275 4.29 -9.55 -0.55
CA GLN A 275 3.32 -10.64 -0.58
C GLN A 275 2.26 -10.44 -1.68
N ALA A 276 1.66 -9.25 -1.76
CA ALA A 276 0.67 -8.94 -2.78
C ALA A 276 1.24 -9.05 -4.21
N ILE A 277 2.50 -8.66 -4.41
CA ILE A 277 3.22 -8.87 -5.68
C ILE A 277 3.40 -10.36 -5.97
N ARG A 278 3.77 -11.18 -4.98
CA ARG A 278 3.93 -12.63 -5.16
C ARG A 278 2.61 -13.31 -5.51
N GLU A 279 1.54 -13.01 -4.79
CA GLU A 279 0.19 -13.53 -5.09
C GLU A 279 -0.26 -13.13 -6.50
N ALA A 280 0.04 -11.89 -6.90
CA ALA A 280 -0.26 -11.38 -8.24
C ALA A 280 0.57 -12.03 -9.36
N GLN A 281 1.77 -12.55 -9.08
CA GLN A 281 2.57 -13.30 -10.05
C GLN A 281 1.95 -14.67 -10.37
N GLU A 282 1.31 -15.30 -9.38
CA GLU A 282 0.61 -16.59 -9.55
C GLU A 282 -0.77 -16.45 -10.22
N ASN A 283 -1.36 -15.26 -10.14
CA ASN A 283 -2.66 -14.98 -10.75
C ASN A 283 -2.54 -14.54 -12.22
N ALA A 284 -2.72 -15.51 -13.12
CA ALA A 284 -2.68 -15.28 -14.58
C ALA A 284 -3.76 -14.28 -15.05
N ASP A 285 -4.93 -14.27 -14.40
CA ASP A 285 -6.11 -13.48 -14.78
C ASP A 285 -6.12 -12.07 -14.17
N LEU A 286 -5.12 -11.73 -13.36
CA LEU A 286 -5.05 -10.42 -12.72
C LEU A 286 -4.97 -9.31 -13.77
N ALA A 287 -5.91 -8.35 -13.65
CA ALA A 287 -6.00 -7.20 -14.52
C ALA A 287 -4.70 -6.38 -14.55
N LEU A 288 -4.35 -5.86 -15.73
CA LEU A 288 -3.13 -5.04 -15.92
C LEU A 288 -3.11 -3.81 -15.01
N THR A 289 -4.27 -3.19 -14.76
CA THR A 289 -4.39 -2.04 -13.86
C THR A 289 -3.93 -2.36 -12.45
N GLU A 290 -4.24 -3.56 -11.93
CA GLU A 290 -3.78 -3.99 -10.61
C GLU A 290 -2.28 -4.28 -10.59
N LYS A 291 -1.73 -4.87 -11.67
CA LYS A 291 -0.28 -5.03 -11.84
C LYS A 291 0.45 -3.69 -11.83
N HIS A 292 -0.09 -2.67 -12.51
CA HIS A 292 0.47 -1.32 -12.49
C HIS A 292 0.42 -0.70 -11.09
N LYS A 293 -0.68 -0.87 -10.34
CA LYS A 293 -0.79 -0.40 -8.95
C LYS A 293 0.26 -1.05 -8.05
N LEU A 294 0.44 -2.36 -8.14
CA LEU A 294 1.45 -3.09 -7.36
C LEU A 294 2.88 -2.65 -7.71
N ARG A 295 3.21 -2.49 -9.01
CA ARG A 295 4.50 -1.93 -9.44
C ARG A 295 4.72 -0.52 -8.88
N SER A 296 3.69 0.33 -8.93
CA SER A 296 3.76 1.69 -8.38
C SER A 296 3.91 1.71 -6.85
N TRP A 297 3.36 0.71 -6.14
CA TRP A 297 3.55 0.56 -4.70
C TRP A 297 5.00 0.24 -4.37
N ALA A 298 5.62 -0.74 -5.05
CA ALA A 298 7.03 -1.04 -4.86
C ALA A 298 7.94 0.18 -5.12
N ILE A 299 7.67 0.95 -6.18
CA ILE A 299 8.40 2.20 -6.48
C ILE A 299 8.26 3.21 -5.34
N ALA A 300 7.02 3.48 -4.91
CA ALA A 300 6.76 4.46 -3.85
C ALA A 300 7.38 4.04 -2.51
N LEU A 301 7.39 2.74 -2.21
CA LEU A 301 8.01 2.21 -1.01
C LEU A 301 9.54 2.37 -1.05
N ALA A 302 10.18 2.07 -2.18
CA ALA A 302 11.62 2.32 -2.37
C ALA A 302 11.99 3.78 -2.08
N VAL A 303 11.22 4.72 -2.64
CA VAL A 303 11.43 6.16 -2.41
C VAL A 303 11.20 6.54 -0.95
N ARG A 304 10.14 6.05 -0.30
CA ARG A 304 9.84 6.37 1.11
C ARG A 304 10.88 5.79 2.07
N CYS A 305 11.30 4.54 1.89
CA CYS A 305 12.36 3.94 2.71
C CYS A 305 13.70 4.64 2.49
N ALA A 306 14.04 5.00 1.25
CA ALA A 306 15.26 5.76 0.96
C ALA A 306 15.21 7.17 1.57
N HIS A 307 14.07 7.85 1.51
CA HIS A 307 13.90 9.15 2.15
C HIS A 307 13.99 9.04 3.68
N ALA A 308 13.39 8.02 4.29
CA ALA A 308 13.55 7.74 5.71
C ALA A 308 15.04 7.53 6.08
N ALA A 309 15.80 6.82 5.24
CA ALA A 309 17.24 6.64 5.41
C ALA A 309 18.02 7.98 5.37
N ILE A 310 17.64 8.91 4.49
CA ILE A 310 18.16 10.28 4.45
C ILE A 310 17.83 11.00 5.76
N THR A 311 16.56 10.96 6.19
CA THR A 311 16.09 11.64 7.41
C THR A 311 16.86 11.19 8.64
N VAL A 312 16.98 9.87 8.86
CA VAL A 312 17.74 9.34 10.00
C VAL A 312 19.23 9.59 9.88
N SER A 313 19.77 9.82 8.69
CA SER A 313 21.19 10.17 8.48
C SER A 313 21.48 11.67 8.64
N SER A 314 20.44 12.51 8.65
CA SER A 314 20.53 13.96 8.89
C SER A 314 21.51 14.65 7.92
N GLY A 315 22.22 15.71 8.34
CA GLY A 315 23.12 16.47 7.46
C GLY A 315 24.22 15.65 6.78
N ALA A 316 24.65 14.53 7.38
CA ALA A 316 25.65 13.64 6.79
C ALA A 316 25.17 13.00 5.48
N ALA A 317 23.86 12.89 5.28
CA ALA A 317 23.27 12.40 4.04
C ALA A 317 23.52 13.32 2.84
N ASN A 318 23.95 14.58 3.03
CA ASN A 318 24.33 15.45 1.90
C ASN A 318 25.70 15.08 1.31
N LEU A 319 26.51 14.28 1.99
CA LEU A 319 27.78 13.82 1.45
C LEU A 319 27.53 12.80 0.34
N LYS A 320 28.12 13.02 -0.84
CA LYS A 320 28.00 12.14 -2.02
C LYS A 320 28.21 10.65 -1.67
N PHE A 321 29.14 10.40 -0.76
CA PHE A 321 29.56 9.05 -0.37
C PHE A 321 28.83 8.48 0.86
N ASN A 322 27.79 9.13 1.36
CA ASN A 322 26.96 8.58 2.43
C ASN A 322 26.05 7.45 1.89
N PRO A 323 25.93 6.30 2.57
CA PRO A 323 25.06 5.20 2.12
C PRO A 323 23.60 5.60 1.91
N ALA A 324 23.03 6.46 2.77
CA ALA A 324 21.66 6.93 2.61
C ALA A 324 21.48 7.75 1.33
N GLN A 325 22.50 8.55 1.00
CA GLN A 325 22.53 9.32 -0.23
C GLN A 325 22.52 8.38 -1.45
N ARG A 326 23.41 7.37 -1.46
CA ARG A 326 23.44 6.34 -2.52
C ARG A 326 22.06 5.72 -2.72
N VAL A 327 21.44 5.18 -1.66
CA VAL A 327 20.14 4.51 -1.74
C VAL A 327 19.05 5.45 -2.28
N TYR A 328 19.06 6.73 -1.88
CA TYR A 328 18.13 7.73 -2.40
C TYR A 328 18.29 8.00 -3.90
N ARG A 329 19.54 8.07 -4.39
CA ARG A 329 19.83 8.20 -5.82
C ARG A 329 19.48 6.92 -6.60
N GLU A 330 19.70 5.75 -6.02
CA GLU A 330 19.32 4.46 -6.62
C GLU A 330 17.78 4.34 -6.76
N ALA A 331 17.02 4.81 -5.76
CA ALA A 331 15.55 4.84 -5.82
C ALA A 331 15.01 5.67 -7.00
N LEU A 332 15.71 6.76 -7.38
CA LEU A 332 15.41 7.53 -8.59
C LEU A 332 15.56 6.67 -9.85
N VAL A 333 16.65 5.92 -9.99
CA VAL A 333 16.89 5.05 -11.15
C VAL A 333 15.81 3.96 -11.25
N PHE A 334 15.45 3.33 -10.14
CA PHE A 334 14.42 2.28 -10.14
C PHE A 334 13.00 2.81 -10.36
N THR A 335 12.77 4.11 -10.15
CA THR A 335 11.53 4.80 -10.53
C THR A 335 11.41 4.92 -12.04
N VAL A 336 12.50 5.25 -12.75
CA VAL A 336 12.50 5.47 -14.21
C VAL A 336 12.80 4.22 -15.03
N SER A 337 13.28 3.16 -14.39
CA SER A 337 13.61 1.89 -15.04
C SER A 337 12.37 1.10 -15.46
N GLY A 338 12.26 0.81 -16.76
CA GLY A 338 11.14 0.06 -17.33
C GLY A 338 9.80 0.80 -17.26
N GLN A 339 9.85 2.14 -17.30
CA GLN A 339 8.70 3.00 -17.08
C GLN A 339 7.87 3.16 -18.38
N THR A 340 6.74 2.47 -18.47
CA THR A 340 5.73 2.68 -19.52
C THR A 340 4.79 3.83 -19.15
N GLU A 341 4.02 4.36 -20.10
CA GLU A 341 3.02 5.42 -19.84
C GLU A 341 2.00 5.00 -18.76
N GLU A 342 1.59 3.73 -18.72
CA GLU A 342 0.67 3.22 -17.72
C GLU A 342 1.32 3.15 -16.32
N ILE A 343 2.60 2.78 -16.23
CA ILE A 343 3.35 2.80 -14.97
C ILE A 343 3.60 4.23 -14.50
N LYS A 344 3.83 5.19 -15.42
CA LYS A 344 3.90 6.63 -15.11
C LYS A 344 2.60 7.08 -14.49
N ALA A 345 1.47 6.82 -15.15
CA ALA A 345 0.16 7.19 -14.67
C ALA A 345 -0.15 6.58 -13.29
N ALA A 346 0.12 5.28 -13.09
CA ALA A 346 -0.07 4.63 -11.80
C ALA A 346 0.83 5.22 -10.69
N THR A 347 2.09 5.51 -11.01
CA THR A 347 3.03 6.16 -10.07
C THR A 347 2.56 7.57 -9.69
N LEU A 348 2.20 8.39 -10.68
CA LEU A 348 1.68 9.74 -10.44
C LEU A 348 0.38 9.71 -9.63
N GLN A 349 -0.55 8.80 -9.98
CA GLN A 349 -1.79 8.61 -9.24
C GLN A 349 -1.53 8.24 -7.78
N ARG A 350 -0.56 7.37 -7.50
CA ARG A 350 -0.18 7.01 -6.13
C ARG A 350 0.40 8.20 -5.36
N LEU A 351 1.23 9.01 -6.00
CA LEU A 351 1.82 10.21 -5.37
C LEU A 351 0.75 11.22 -4.95
N ILE A 352 -0.30 11.41 -5.75
CA ILE A 352 -1.43 12.30 -5.39
C ILE A 352 -2.47 11.64 -4.47
N ASN A 353 -2.54 10.30 -4.48
CA ASN A 353 -3.48 9.51 -3.66
C ASN A 353 -2.96 9.15 -2.27
N ALA A 354 -1.79 9.64 -1.83
CA ALA A 354 -1.32 9.50 -0.46
C ALA A 354 -2.31 10.04 0.62
N LYS A 355 -3.42 10.67 0.19
CA LYS A 355 -4.56 11.11 1.02
C LYS A 355 -5.70 10.10 1.20
N THR A 356 -5.71 8.93 0.56
CA THR A 356 -6.83 7.96 0.67
C THR A 356 -6.37 6.60 1.20
N LEU A 357 -6.25 6.49 2.52
CA LEU A 357 -6.27 5.21 3.23
C LEU A 357 -7.60 4.52 2.92
N GLN A 358 -7.58 3.41 2.17
CA GLN A 358 -8.74 2.53 2.09
C GLN A 358 -8.94 1.90 3.48
N LYS A 359 -9.95 2.36 4.21
CA LYS A 359 -10.38 1.73 5.47
C LYS A 359 -11.20 0.48 5.12
N THR A 360 -10.77 -0.69 5.59
CA THR A 360 -11.53 -1.95 5.45
C THR A 360 -12.06 -2.36 6.84
N ILE A 361 -13.24 -2.97 6.88
CA ILE A 361 -13.86 -3.50 8.12
C ILE A 361 -13.85 -5.02 8.02
N LYS A 362 -13.22 -5.70 8.98
CA LYS A 362 -13.22 -7.16 9.13
C LYS A 362 -13.99 -7.52 10.39
N TYR A 363 -14.80 -8.59 10.33
CA TYR A 363 -15.64 -9.02 11.44
C TYR A 363 -15.89 -10.53 11.39
N SER A 364 -16.11 -11.14 12.56
CA SER A 364 -16.58 -12.52 12.72
C SER A 364 -18.07 -12.58 13.05
N GLN A 365 -18.60 -11.53 13.67
CA GLN A 365 -19.99 -11.46 14.13
C GLN A 365 -20.57 -10.05 13.91
N VAL A 366 -21.87 -10.00 13.60
CA VAL A 366 -22.65 -8.76 13.54
C VAL A 366 -23.78 -8.82 14.55
N ILE A 367 -23.90 -7.81 15.41
CA ILE A 367 -24.89 -7.73 16.49
C ILE A 367 -25.77 -6.51 16.28
N HIS A 368 -27.08 -6.67 16.45
CA HIS A 368 -28.01 -5.54 16.54
C HIS A 368 -27.93 -4.94 17.94
N LEU A 369 -27.61 -3.65 18.04
CA LEU A 369 -27.63 -2.90 19.29
C LEU A 369 -28.89 -2.03 19.45
N SER A 370 -29.89 -2.22 18.59
CA SER A 370 -31.16 -1.51 18.66
C SER A 370 -32.31 -2.42 19.11
N HIS A 371 -33.19 -1.88 19.96
CA HIS A 371 -34.44 -2.53 20.33
C HIS A 371 -35.42 -2.59 19.16
N VAL A 372 -36.23 -3.65 19.12
CA VAL A 372 -37.40 -3.73 18.22
C VAL A 372 -38.44 -2.70 18.65
N ILE A 373 -38.98 -1.97 17.68
CA ILE A 373 -39.99 -0.93 17.93
C ILE A 373 -41.40 -1.54 17.85
N ASP A 374 -42.13 -1.43 18.94
CA ASP A 374 -43.56 -1.73 19.05
C ASP A 374 -44.28 -0.65 19.89
N THR A 375 -45.60 -0.76 20.05
CA THR A 375 -46.42 0.24 20.77
C THR A 375 -46.21 0.24 22.30
N ASN A 376 -45.48 -0.76 22.82
CA ASN A 376 -45.23 -0.97 24.24
C ASN A 376 -43.79 -0.70 24.65
N ILE A 377 -42.96 -0.07 23.81
CA ILE A 377 -41.63 0.37 24.23
C ILE A 377 -41.71 1.37 25.40
N PRO A 378 -40.70 1.41 26.29
CA PRO A 378 -40.51 2.52 27.22
C PRO A 378 -40.41 3.85 26.47
N GLN A 379 -41.05 4.88 27.03
CA GLN A 379 -41.14 6.21 26.43
C GLN A 379 -41.11 7.28 27.52
N TRP A 380 -40.40 8.37 27.26
CA TRP A 380 -40.37 9.50 28.18
C TRP A 380 -41.77 10.11 28.37
N PRO A 381 -42.18 10.49 29.59
CA PRO A 381 -43.46 11.15 29.80
C PRO A 381 -43.60 12.44 28.98
N GLY A 382 -44.59 12.48 28.09
CA GLY A 382 -44.88 13.62 27.22
C GLY A 382 -44.43 13.47 25.77
N ASP A 383 -43.61 12.45 25.45
CA ASP A 383 -43.15 12.22 24.09
C ASP A 383 -44.24 11.62 23.18
N PRO A 384 -44.18 11.83 21.85
CA PRO A 384 -45.16 11.28 20.91
C PRO A 384 -45.15 9.76 20.86
N SER A 385 -46.27 9.11 21.15
CA SER A 385 -46.40 7.64 21.18
C SER A 385 -46.13 6.97 19.84
N VAL A 386 -45.67 5.71 19.89
CA VAL A 386 -45.58 4.86 18.70
C VAL A 386 -46.97 4.41 18.28
N GLU A 387 -47.37 4.76 17.06
CA GLU A 387 -48.62 4.34 16.44
C GLU A 387 -48.33 3.45 15.23
N LEU A 388 -49.07 2.34 15.12
CA LEU A 388 -48.92 1.36 14.07
C LEU A 388 -50.30 1.03 13.50
N GLU A 389 -50.51 1.32 12.22
CA GLU A 389 -51.81 1.13 11.56
C GLU A 389 -51.66 0.27 10.32
N THR A 390 -52.43 -0.81 10.23
CA THR A 390 -52.50 -1.65 9.03
C THR A 390 -53.24 -0.90 7.93
N VAL A 391 -52.54 -0.64 6.82
CA VAL A 391 -53.07 0.06 5.64
C VAL A 391 -53.51 -0.93 4.57
N ALA A 392 -52.82 -2.07 4.46
CA ALA A 392 -53.14 -3.14 3.53
C ALA A 392 -52.87 -4.52 4.16
N GLU A 393 -53.70 -5.50 3.83
CA GLU A 393 -53.59 -6.88 4.28
C GLU A 393 -53.33 -7.83 3.11
N LEU A 394 -52.42 -8.78 3.29
CA LEU A 394 -52.01 -9.71 2.23
C LEU A 394 -53.20 -10.43 1.57
N ALA A 395 -54.18 -10.86 2.38
CA ALA A 395 -55.34 -11.60 1.90
C ALA A 395 -56.29 -10.76 1.03
N LYS A 396 -56.33 -9.44 1.23
CA LYS A 396 -57.26 -8.52 0.56
C LYS A 396 -56.59 -7.78 -0.59
N ASP A 397 -55.38 -7.30 -0.36
CA ASP A 397 -54.70 -6.33 -1.22
C ASP A 397 -53.51 -6.96 -1.98
N GLY A 398 -53.14 -8.20 -1.65
CA GLY A 398 -52.01 -8.92 -2.26
C GLY A 398 -50.64 -8.54 -1.69
N TYR A 399 -50.58 -7.66 -0.69
CA TYR A 399 -49.39 -7.30 0.07
C TYR A 399 -49.77 -6.83 1.48
N TYR A 400 -48.81 -6.85 2.41
CA TYR A 400 -48.98 -6.32 3.77
C TYR A 400 -48.24 -4.99 3.90
N LEU A 401 -48.94 -3.95 4.37
CA LEU A 401 -48.37 -2.63 4.58
C LEU A 401 -48.93 -2.00 5.85
N ARG A 402 -48.05 -1.35 6.61
CA ARG A 402 -48.42 -0.53 7.76
C ARG A 402 -47.94 0.90 7.59
N ARG A 403 -48.75 1.84 8.05
CA ARG A 403 -48.33 3.20 8.41
C ARG A 403 -47.80 3.18 9.84
N PHE A 404 -46.79 3.99 10.11
CA PHE A 404 -46.28 4.18 11.46
C PHE A 404 -46.03 5.67 11.75
N SER A 405 -46.13 6.03 13.04
CA SER A 405 -45.77 7.34 13.60
C SER A 405 -45.04 7.12 14.92
N LEU A 406 -44.02 7.92 15.22
CA LEU A 406 -43.25 7.89 16.47
C LEU A 406 -42.48 9.19 16.65
N GLY A 407 -42.13 9.54 17.90
CA GLY A 407 -41.21 10.64 18.20
C GLY A 407 -39.78 10.37 17.72
N GLU A 408 -39.01 11.43 17.44
CA GLU A 408 -37.62 11.32 16.96
C GLU A 408 -36.69 10.59 17.94
N HIS A 409 -37.00 10.66 19.24
CA HIS A 409 -36.22 10.09 20.34
C HIS A 409 -36.85 8.80 20.90
N SER A 410 -37.48 8.01 20.02
CA SER A 410 -38.15 6.76 20.39
C SER A 410 -37.23 5.55 20.23
N ALA A 411 -37.33 4.60 21.18
CA ALA A 411 -36.51 3.39 21.22
C ALA A 411 -35.01 3.70 21.18
N THR A 412 -34.21 2.82 20.56
CA THR A 412 -32.80 3.12 20.29
C THR A 412 -32.72 4.26 19.28
N HIS A 413 -32.07 5.35 19.65
CA HIS A 413 -32.04 6.57 18.85
C HIS A 413 -30.71 7.31 18.96
N ILE A 414 -30.55 8.30 18.08
CA ILE A 414 -29.42 9.22 18.05
C ILE A 414 -29.90 10.66 18.25
N ASN A 415 -29.23 11.39 19.13
CA ASN A 415 -29.46 12.82 19.34
C ASN A 415 -28.55 13.65 18.42
N ALA A 416 -29.11 14.67 17.78
CA ALA A 416 -28.37 15.67 16.99
C ALA A 416 -28.21 16.98 17.78
N PRO A 417 -27.22 17.85 17.44
CA PRO A 417 -27.00 19.13 18.10
C PRO A 417 -28.23 20.00 18.26
N ARG A 418 -29.13 19.97 17.27
CA ARG A 418 -30.39 20.71 17.30
C ARG A 418 -31.31 20.37 18.47
N SER A 419 -31.17 19.20 19.10
CA SER A 419 -31.95 18.86 20.30
C SER A 419 -31.68 19.80 21.48
N PHE A 420 -30.46 20.34 21.60
CA PHE A 420 -30.03 21.11 22.78
C PHE A 420 -29.40 22.47 22.44
N HIS A 421 -29.18 22.76 21.16
CA HIS A 421 -28.58 24.01 20.67
C HIS A 421 -29.39 24.57 19.50
N ASP A 422 -29.91 25.78 19.62
CA ASP A 422 -30.79 26.42 18.61
C ASP A 422 -30.14 26.52 17.22
N SER A 423 -28.84 26.86 17.17
CA SER A 423 -28.04 26.89 15.94
C SER A 423 -27.44 25.52 15.58
N GLY A 424 -27.88 24.46 16.25
CA GLY A 424 -27.40 23.11 16.10
C GLY A 424 -27.76 22.50 14.75
N MET A 425 -26.84 21.69 14.26
CA MET A 425 -27.02 20.84 13.09
C MET A 425 -28.16 19.83 13.32
N GLY A 426 -29.02 19.66 12.31
CA GLY A 426 -30.05 18.62 12.29
C GLY A 426 -29.52 17.26 11.86
N ILE A 427 -30.26 16.19 12.16
CA ILE A 427 -29.80 14.81 11.94
C ILE A 427 -29.50 14.49 10.46
N ASP A 428 -30.20 15.13 9.52
CA ASP A 428 -30.04 14.94 8.08
C ASP A 428 -28.68 15.39 7.51
N GLN A 429 -27.95 16.20 8.29
CA GLN A 429 -26.66 16.79 7.93
C GLN A 429 -25.46 15.95 8.39
N TYR A 430 -25.67 14.87 9.16
CA TYR A 430 -24.60 13.94 9.48
C TYR A 430 -24.05 13.27 8.22
N LEU A 431 -22.73 13.30 8.06
CA LEU A 431 -22.05 12.65 6.93
C LEU A 431 -22.08 11.13 7.12
N ALA A 432 -22.29 10.37 6.04
CA ALA A 432 -22.29 8.91 6.10
C ALA A 432 -21.02 8.33 6.76
N LEU A 433 -19.86 8.97 6.54
CA LEU A 433 -18.59 8.55 7.14
C LEU A 433 -18.54 8.76 8.66
N SER A 434 -19.25 9.74 9.22
CA SER A 434 -19.26 9.93 10.67
C SER A 434 -20.07 8.85 11.39
N LEU A 435 -20.98 8.17 10.69
CA LEU A 435 -21.85 7.10 11.21
C LEU A 435 -21.20 5.71 11.23
N VAL A 436 -19.92 5.62 10.86
CA VAL A 436 -19.11 4.40 10.96
C VAL A 436 -17.90 4.66 11.86
N LYS A 437 -17.90 4.08 13.06
CA LYS A 437 -16.93 4.40 14.12
C LYS A 437 -16.48 3.18 14.88
N SER A 438 -15.19 3.13 15.24
CA SER A 438 -14.73 2.18 16.25
C SER A 438 -15.35 2.50 17.60
N ALA A 439 -15.59 1.48 18.41
CA ALA A 439 -16.16 1.62 19.74
C ALA A 439 -15.43 0.77 20.78
N VAL A 440 -15.52 1.23 22.03
CA VAL A 440 -15.09 0.51 23.22
C VAL A 440 -16.26 0.36 24.19
N VAL A 441 -16.24 -0.67 25.03
CA VAL A 441 -17.31 -0.95 26.00
C VAL A 441 -16.75 -0.89 27.42
N ILE A 442 -17.29 0.00 28.23
CA ILE A 442 -17.00 0.10 29.67
C ILE A 442 -18.18 -0.49 30.43
N ASP A 443 -17.96 -1.63 31.09
CA ASP A 443 -18.96 -2.34 31.87
C ASP A 443 -18.97 -1.83 33.33
N ILE A 444 -20.10 -1.24 33.73
CA ILE A 444 -20.36 -0.76 35.10
C ILE A 444 -21.60 -1.41 35.73
N ARG A 445 -22.02 -2.58 35.22
CA ARG A 445 -23.24 -3.28 35.67
C ARG A 445 -23.28 -3.54 37.16
N ASN A 446 -22.14 -3.94 37.74
CA ASN A 446 -22.07 -4.28 39.15
C ASN A 446 -22.35 -3.05 40.02
N GLN A 447 -21.85 -1.89 39.62
CA GLN A 447 -22.04 -0.62 40.29
C GLN A 447 -23.49 -0.13 40.12
N ALA A 448 -24.02 -0.18 38.89
CA ALA A 448 -25.40 0.21 38.58
C ALA A 448 -26.46 -0.68 39.28
N LYS A 449 -26.15 -1.96 39.48
CA LYS A 449 -27.01 -2.90 40.23
C LYS A 449 -27.11 -2.54 41.71
N LEU A 450 -26.03 -2.03 42.31
CA LEU A 450 -25.99 -1.61 43.71
C LEU A 450 -26.58 -0.21 43.91
N ASN A 451 -26.39 0.67 42.94
CA ASN A 451 -26.88 2.03 42.95
C ASN A 451 -27.54 2.36 41.59
N PRO A 452 -28.88 2.47 41.51
CA PRO A 452 -29.58 2.81 40.27
C PRO A 452 -29.26 4.21 39.75
N ASP A 453 -28.62 5.07 40.56
CA ASP A 453 -28.16 6.41 40.17
C ASP A 453 -26.64 6.47 39.95
N TYR A 454 -25.97 5.33 39.75
CA TYR A 454 -24.54 5.31 39.55
C TYR A 454 -24.15 6.05 38.27
N LEU A 455 -23.10 6.88 38.37
CA LEU A 455 -22.56 7.62 37.23
C LEU A 455 -21.18 7.08 36.88
N LEU A 456 -20.93 6.80 35.60
CA LEU A 456 -19.58 6.47 35.13
C LEU A 456 -18.62 7.58 35.57
N SER A 457 -17.58 7.19 36.30
CA SER A 457 -16.56 8.08 36.85
C SER A 457 -15.26 8.04 36.05
N ILE A 458 -14.35 8.98 36.32
CA ILE A 458 -12.99 8.97 35.74
C ILE A 458 -12.21 7.72 36.21
N ASN A 459 -12.44 7.26 37.44
CA ASN A 459 -11.77 6.07 37.97
C ASN A 459 -12.16 4.82 37.20
N ASP A 460 -13.45 4.65 36.86
CA ASP A 460 -13.90 3.51 36.05
C ASP A 460 -13.21 3.50 34.67
N ILE A 461 -13.02 4.69 34.07
CA ILE A 461 -12.30 4.83 32.81
C ILE A 461 -10.83 4.43 32.98
N TRP A 462 -10.17 4.89 34.04
CA TRP A 462 -8.78 4.49 34.30
C TRP A 462 -8.62 3.00 34.59
N ASP A 463 -9.52 2.40 35.35
CA ASP A 463 -9.49 0.98 35.66
C ASP A 463 -9.71 0.13 34.40
N TRP A 464 -10.59 0.58 33.51
CA TRP A 464 -10.77 -0.02 32.19
C TRP A 464 -9.51 0.13 31.32
N GLU A 465 -8.91 1.32 31.26
CA GLU A 465 -7.71 1.59 30.45
C GLU A 465 -6.48 0.82 30.94
N GLN A 466 -6.38 0.54 32.24
CA GLN A 466 -5.33 -0.31 32.79
C GLN A 466 -5.40 -1.74 32.24
N GLN A 467 -6.62 -2.23 31.94
CA GLN A 467 -6.84 -3.60 31.46
C GLN A 467 -6.81 -3.70 29.93
N HIS A 468 -7.32 -2.69 29.23
CA HIS A 468 -7.59 -2.75 27.80
C HIS A 468 -6.78 -1.76 26.96
N GLY A 469 -5.93 -0.95 27.61
CA GLY A 469 -5.17 0.11 26.99
C GLY A 469 -5.94 1.42 26.89
N LYS A 470 -5.23 2.49 26.51
CA LYS A 470 -5.81 3.84 26.42
C LYS A 470 -6.89 3.91 25.34
N ILE A 471 -8.01 4.55 25.65
CA ILE A 471 -9.09 4.85 24.69
C ILE A 471 -8.50 5.70 23.56
N LEU A 472 -8.62 5.21 22.33
CA LEU A 472 -8.09 5.88 21.14
C LEU A 472 -8.97 7.07 20.73
N PRO A 473 -8.40 8.12 20.12
CA PRO A 473 -9.18 9.23 19.60
C PRO A 473 -10.15 8.79 18.51
N ASP A 474 -11.19 9.60 18.31
CA ASP A 474 -12.22 9.39 17.29
C ASP A 474 -13.08 8.11 17.44
N CYS A 475 -13.07 7.46 18.62
CA CYS A 475 -13.95 6.32 18.92
C CYS A 475 -15.23 6.72 19.67
N ILE A 476 -16.19 5.80 19.74
CA ILE A 476 -17.39 5.90 20.59
C ILE A 476 -17.17 5.08 21.87
N VAL A 477 -17.48 5.66 23.02
CA VAL A 477 -17.47 4.93 24.30
C VAL A 477 -18.88 4.48 24.62
N LEU A 478 -19.10 3.17 24.64
CA LEU A 478 -20.34 2.54 25.06
C LEU A 478 -20.25 2.22 26.55
N VAL A 479 -21.25 2.65 27.31
CA VAL A 479 -21.35 2.39 28.74
C VAL A 479 -22.40 1.32 28.94
N TYR A 480 -21.97 0.18 29.46
CA TYR A 480 -22.87 -0.94 29.72
C TYR A 480 -23.26 -0.98 31.19
N THR A 481 -24.52 -0.68 31.47
CA THR A 481 -25.06 -0.58 32.84
C THR A 481 -25.93 -1.75 33.24
N GLY A 482 -26.36 -2.58 32.29
CA GLY A 482 -27.27 -3.71 32.51
C GLY A 482 -28.75 -3.29 32.48
N TRP A 483 -29.02 -2.02 32.22
CA TRP A 483 -30.37 -1.46 32.27
C TRP A 483 -31.26 -1.94 31.12
N GLN A 484 -30.66 -2.35 30.00
CA GLN A 484 -31.37 -3.01 28.88
C GLN A 484 -32.24 -4.20 29.32
N GLU A 485 -31.90 -4.90 30.42
CA GLU A 485 -32.69 -6.02 30.94
C GLU A 485 -34.10 -5.61 31.39
N LYS A 486 -34.32 -4.32 31.63
CA LYS A 486 -35.60 -3.77 32.09
C LYS A 486 -36.51 -3.30 30.95
N TRP A 487 -36.06 -3.38 29.69
CA TRP A 487 -36.76 -2.82 28.53
C TRP A 487 -38.23 -3.21 28.41
N LEU A 488 -38.58 -4.45 28.76
CA LEU A 488 -39.96 -4.96 28.64
C LEU A 488 -40.90 -4.49 29.76
N ASP A 489 -40.38 -3.80 30.78
CA ASP A 489 -41.13 -3.27 31.92
C ASP A 489 -40.90 -1.77 32.02
N LYS A 490 -41.84 -0.98 31.47
CA LYS A 490 -41.75 0.48 31.35
C LYS A 490 -41.51 1.16 32.70
N ASP A 491 -42.21 0.70 33.73
CA ASP A 491 -42.13 1.27 35.08
C ASP A 491 -40.77 0.97 35.71
N ARG A 492 -40.24 -0.24 35.52
CA ARG A 492 -38.88 -0.58 35.99
C ARG A 492 -37.77 0.08 35.17
N PHE A 493 -37.99 0.33 33.88
CA PHE A 493 -37.02 0.97 32.99
C PHE A 493 -36.86 2.46 33.31
N LEU A 494 -37.96 3.19 33.45
CA LEU A 494 -37.91 4.61 33.84
C LEU A 494 -37.68 4.78 35.34
N ASN A 495 -38.15 3.81 36.14
CA ASN A 495 -37.96 3.71 37.58
C ASN A 495 -38.30 5.01 38.34
N PRO A 496 -39.52 5.55 38.19
CA PRO A 496 -39.93 6.75 38.90
C PRO A 496 -40.06 6.50 40.41
N ASP A 497 -39.60 7.45 41.22
CA ASP A 497 -39.95 7.48 42.63
C ASP A 497 -41.36 8.03 42.87
N ARG A 498 -41.75 8.17 44.15
CA ARG A 498 -43.08 8.69 44.54
C ARG A 498 -43.33 10.13 44.09
N SER A 499 -42.29 10.90 43.82
CA SER A 499 -42.37 12.27 43.32
C SER A 499 -42.35 12.35 41.79
N GLY A 500 -42.20 11.21 41.10
CA GLY A 500 -42.06 11.12 39.65
C GLY A 500 -40.62 11.34 39.14
N GLN A 501 -39.63 11.44 40.04
CA GLN A 501 -38.23 11.54 39.67
C GLN A 501 -37.74 10.19 39.14
N MET A 502 -37.13 10.19 37.96
CA MET A 502 -36.60 8.97 37.36
C MET A 502 -35.27 8.56 37.97
N HIS A 503 -35.01 7.25 38.03
CA HIS A 503 -33.80 6.69 38.63
C HIS A 503 -33.16 5.64 37.74
N PHE A 504 -32.20 6.07 36.93
CA PHE A 504 -31.36 5.20 36.12
C PHE A 504 -29.93 5.76 36.01
N PRO A 505 -28.94 4.88 35.75
CA PRO A 505 -27.53 5.27 35.66
C PRO A 505 -27.27 6.28 34.55
N GLY A 506 -26.10 6.91 34.57
CA GLY A 506 -25.68 7.81 33.50
C GLY A 506 -24.17 8.01 33.49
N ILE A 507 -23.71 9.08 32.85
CA ILE A 507 -22.29 9.42 32.75
C ILE A 507 -22.05 10.71 33.54
N SER A 508 -21.02 10.74 34.39
CA SER A 508 -20.72 11.97 35.14
C SER A 508 -20.18 13.07 34.23
N LYS A 509 -20.49 14.33 34.55
CA LYS A 509 -19.94 15.51 33.85
C LYS A 509 -18.42 15.47 33.76
N ASP A 510 -17.74 15.10 34.85
CA ASP A 510 -16.28 15.05 34.90
C ASP A 510 -15.72 13.96 33.99
N ALA A 511 -16.35 12.78 33.93
CA ALA A 511 -15.98 11.71 33.01
C ALA A 511 -16.15 12.15 31.54
N VAL A 512 -17.25 12.83 31.19
CA VAL A 512 -17.46 13.35 29.83
C VAL A 512 -16.39 14.38 29.47
N LEU A 513 -16.14 15.35 30.35
CA LEU A 513 -15.10 16.38 30.10
C LEU A 513 -13.72 15.75 29.93
N PHE A 514 -13.40 14.72 30.73
CA PHE A 514 -12.17 13.95 30.58
C PHE A 514 -12.10 13.23 29.24
N LEU A 515 -13.12 12.47 28.86
CA LEU A 515 -13.15 11.76 27.57
C LEU A 515 -13.04 12.72 26.38
N LEU A 516 -13.68 13.89 26.47
CA LEU A 516 -13.62 14.90 25.42
C LEU A 516 -12.24 15.57 25.31
N LYS A 517 -11.63 15.95 26.43
CA LYS A 517 -10.37 16.71 26.44
C LYS A 517 -9.15 15.82 26.30
N GLU A 518 -9.14 14.70 27.01
CA GLU A 518 -7.96 13.85 27.19
C GLU A 518 -7.96 12.62 26.28
N ARG A 519 -9.12 12.24 25.72
CA ARG A 519 -9.26 11.11 24.78
C ARG A 519 -9.79 11.48 23.41
N ALA A 520 -10.36 12.68 23.24
CA ALA A 520 -10.88 13.17 21.96
C ALA A 520 -11.86 12.18 21.29
N ILE A 521 -12.77 11.62 22.08
CA ILE A 521 -13.81 10.71 21.60
C ILE A 521 -14.77 11.41 20.62
N SER A 522 -15.39 10.63 19.73
CA SER A 522 -16.34 11.12 18.74
C SER A 522 -17.80 10.85 19.12
N GLY A 523 -18.06 10.07 20.18
CA GLY A 523 -19.40 9.86 20.70
C GLY A 523 -19.50 9.03 21.97
N LEU A 524 -20.72 8.95 22.51
CA LEU A 524 -21.10 8.13 23.66
C LEU A 524 -22.31 7.25 23.29
N GLY A 525 -22.44 6.12 23.96
CA GLY A 525 -23.65 5.30 23.91
C GLY A 525 -23.95 4.64 25.25
N ILE A 526 -25.21 4.37 25.55
CA ILE A 526 -25.64 3.75 26.81
C ILE A 526 -26.93 2.92 26.64
N ASP A 527 -27.17 1.97 27.53
CA ASP A 527 -28.37 1.12 27.58
C ASP A 527 -29.50 1.63 28.49
N THR A 528 -29.37 2.84 29.02
CA THR A 528 -30.40 3.56 29.77
C THR A 528 -31.23 4.47 28.86
N HIS A 529 -32.26 5.12 29.42
CA HIS A 529 -33.11 6.02 28.65
C HIS A 529 -32.35 7.19 28.02
N GLY A 530 -31.32 7.70 28.71
CA GLY A 530 -30.37 8.65 28.16
C GLY A 530 -28.96 8.53 28.77
N VAL A 531 -27.98 9.19 28.15
CA VAL A 531 -26.59 9.28 28.67
C VAL A 531 -26.50 10.13 29.94
N ASP A 532 -27.48 11.01 30.12
CA ASP A 532 -27.77 11.70 31.37
C ASP A 532 -28.47 10.73 32.33
N SER A 533 -28.15 10.83 33.63
CA SER A 533 -28.84 9.99 34.62
C SER A 533 -30.29 10.43 34.82
N GLY A 534 -31.12 9.53 35.35
CA GLY A 534 -32.54 9.84 35.61
C GLY A 534 -32.77 11.06 36.52
N LYS A 535 -31.77 11.44 37.34
CA LYS A 535 -31.78 12.61 38.22
C LYS A 535 -31.39 13.93 37.55
N ASP A 536 -30.78 13.89 36.36
CA ASP A 536 -30.36 15.10 35.64
C ASP A 536 -31.48 15.57 34.71
N SER A 537 -32.15 16.65 35.09
CA SER A 537 -33.19 17.31 34.29
C SER A 537 -32.64 18.46 33.41
N THR A 538 -31.34 18.72 33.48
CA THR A 538 -30.67 19.76 32.69
C THR A 538 -29.95 19.20 31.45
N PHE A 539 -29.95 17.87 31.28
CA PHE A 539 -29.34 17.18 30.14
C PHE A 539 -27.86 17.58 29.94
N THR A 540 -27.09 17.54 31.04
CA THR A 540 -25.73 18.07 31.09
C THR A 540 -24.81 17.40 30.07
N VAL A 541 -24.86 16.08 29.98
CA VAL A 541 -24.03 15.25 29.12
C VAL A 541 -24.41 15.46 27.66
N ASN A 542 -25.71 15.37 27.35
CA ASN A 542 -26.22 15.64 26.00
C ASN A 542 -25.79 17.03 25.53
N SER A 543 -26.05 18.06 26.32
CA SER A 543 -25.71 19.46 26.01
C SER A 543 -24.21 19.63 25.71
N LEU A 544 -23.33 19.09 26.56
CA LEU A 544 -21.86 19.18 26.40
C LEU A 544 -21.35 18.42 25.18
N MET A 545 -21.85 17.21 24.94
CA MET A 545 -21.41 16.38 23.82
C MET A 545 -21.80 17.00 22.48
N LEU A 546 -22.99 17.60 22.44
CA LEU A 546 -23.66 18.11 21.25
C LEU A 546 -23.38 19.58 20.95
N GLU A 547 -22.48 20.25 21.69
CA GLU A 547 -21.85 21.51 21.26
C GLU A 547 -21.13 21.36 19.90
N LYS A 548 -20.80 20.13 19.53
CA LYS A 548 -20.23 19.72 18.24
C LYS A 548 -21.05 18.55 17.68
N PRO A 549 -21.02 18.28 16.37
CA PRO A 549 -21.75 17.16 15.74
C PRO A 549 -21.12 15.80 16.07
N ARG A 550 -21.15 15.42 17.36
CA ARG A 550 -20.73 14.12 17.89
C ARG A 550 -21.92 13.17 17.95
N ILE A 551 -21.66 11.91 18.29
CA ILE A 551 -22.68 10.86 18.36
C ILE A 551 -23.11 10.65 19.81
N ILE A 552 -24.42 10.62 20.05
CA ILE A 552 -25.04 10.15 21.29
C ILE A 552 -26.02 9.05 20.91
N LEU A 553 -25.86 7.86 21.48
CA LEU A 553 -26.76 6.73 21.29
C LEU A 553 -27.41 6.36 22.62
N GLU A 554 -28.73 6.32 22.65
CA GLU A 554 -29.49 6.04 23.88
C GLU A 554 -30.39 4.83 23.67
N ASN A 555 -30.74 4.16 24.76
CA ASN A 555 -31.52 2.91 24.75
C ASN A 555 -30.86 1.81 23.89
N LEU A 556 -29.54 1.62 24.00
CA LEU A 556 -28.86 0.49 23.35
C LEU A 556 -29.22 -0.85 24.01
N THR A 557 -29.08 -1.94 23.26
CA THR A 557 -29.28 -3.31 23.74
C THR A 557 -28.16 -4.24 23.32
N ASN A 558 -28.16 -5.47 23.83
CA ASN A 558 -27.18 -6.52 23.52
C ASN A 558 -25.71 -6.13 23.83
N LEU A 559 -25.48 -5.17 24.72
CA LEU A 559 -24.12 -4.72 25.07
C LEU A 559 -23.29 -5.81 25.75
N GLU A 560 -23.92 -6.83 26.36
CA GLU A 560 -23.25 -8.00 26.91
C GLU A 560 -22.55 -8.88 25.88
N GLN A 561 -22.91 -8.74 24.61
CA GLN A 561 -22.32 -9.54 23.52
C GLN A 561 -21.08 -8.87 22.91
N LEU A 562 -20.78 -7.63 23.31
CA LEU A 562 -19.67 -6.87 22.76
C LEU A 562 -18.38 -7.15 23.53
N PRO A 563 -17.23 -7.29 22.83
CA PRO A 563 -15.94 -7.25 23.50
C PRO A 563 -15.64 -5.83 24.01
N ALA A 564 -14.72 -5.71 24.97
CA ALA A 564 -14.27 -4.43 25.48
C ALA A 564 -13.67 -3.53 24.36
N THR A 565 -12.94 -4.12 23.42
CA THR A 565 -12.29 -3.41 22.30
C THR A 565 -12.45 -4.15 20.98
N GLY A 566 -12.22 -3.45 19.86
CA GLY A 566 -12.20 -4.02 18.50
C GLY A 566 -13.52 -3.92 17.75
N THR A 567 -14.59 -3.44 18.39
CA THR A 567 -15.91 -3.26 17.77
C THR A 567 -15.92 -2.08 16.79
N THR A 568 -16.57 -2.24 15.64
CA THR A 568 -16.93 -1.14 14.75
C THR A 568 -18.45 -1.01 14.67
N LEU A 569 -18.97 0.19 14.92
CA LEU A 569 -20.38 0.52 14.81
C LEU A 569 -20.71 1.04 13.42
N VAL A 570 -21.88 0.64 12.91
CA VAL A 570 -22.55 1.21 11.75
C VAL A 570 -23.92 1.69 12.20
N ILE A 571 -24.15 3.00 12.09
CA ILE A 571 -25.34 3.67 12.64
C ILE A 571 -26.25 4.10 11.48
N GLY A 572 -27.34 3.36 11.28
CA GLY A 572 -28.39 3.71 10.32
C GLY A 572 -29.38 4.71 10.93
N ILE A 573 -29.53 5.86 10.29
CA ILE A 573 -30.44 6.94 10.73
C ILE A 573 -31.55 7.16 9.70
N LEU A 574 -32.71 7.61 10.16
CA LEU A 574 -33.68 8.27 9.28
C LEU A 574 -33.19 9.71 9.08
N ARG A 575 -32.98 10.11 7.82
CA ARG A 575 -32.50 11.46 7.49
C ARG A 575 -33.65 12.46 7.52
N LEU A 576 -34.14 12.74 8.72
CA LEU A 576 -35.21 13.70 8.97
C LEU A 576 -34.67 15.11 8.77
N LYS A 577 -35.18 15.81 7.75
CA LYS A 577 -34.76 17.17 7.45
C LYS A 577 -34.92 18.05 8.69
N ASP A 578 -33.85 18.71 9.10
CA ASP A 578 -33.88 19.65 10.22
C ASP A 578 -34.25 19.01 11.57
N GLY A 579 -34.18 17.67 11.68
CA GLY A 579 -34.60 16.90 12.86
C GLY A 579 -33.66 17.06 14.06
N SER A 580 -34.23 17.00 15.25
CA SER A 580 -33.55 17.04 16.55
C SER A 580 -32.79 15.73 16.85
N GLY A 581 -33.26 14.62 16.28
CA GLY A 581 -32.65 13.30 16.38
C GLY A 581 -33.28 12.33 15.39
N SER A 582 -33.08 11.03 15.61
CA SER A 582 -33.76 10.00 14.84
C SER A 582 -33.72 8.66 15.58
N PRO A 583 -34.77 7.82 15.46
CA PRO A 583 -34.64 6.40 15.73
C PRO A 583 -33.46 5.84 14.91
N ALA A 584 -32.68 4.94 15.51
CA ALA A 584 -31.43 4.46 14.94
C ALA A 584 -31.39 2.94 14.88
N ALA A 585 -30.94 2.41 13.74
CA ALA A 585 -30.55 1.02 13.57
C ALA A 585 -29.03 0.91 13.76
N VAL A 586 -28.58 0.44 14.92
CA VAL A 586 -27.16 0.34 15.29
C VAL A 586 -26.72 -1.10 15.12
N LEU A 587 -25.71 -1.31 14.29
CA LEU A 587 -25.04 -2.60 14.10
C LEU A 587 -23.63 -2.54 14.66
N ALA A 588 -23.22 -3.57 15.40
CA ALA A 588 -21.85 -3.77 15.84
C ALA A 588 -21.19 -4.91 15.07
N PHE A 589 -20.06 -4.59 14.45
CA PHE A 589 -19.19 -5.51 13.74
C PHE A 589 -18.05 -5.87 14.70
N CYS A 590 -18.08 -7.09 15.22
CA CYS A 590 -17.13 -7.59 16.20
C CYS A 590 -16.04 -8.44 15.52
N PRO A 591 -14.79 -8.41 16.01
CA PRO A 591 -13.65 -9.12 15.43
C PRO A 591 -13.80 -10.63 15.40
#